data_AF-A0A1S3JQ33-F1
#
_entry.id   AF-A0A1S3JQ33-F1
#
_cell.length_a   1.000
_cell.length_b   1.000
_cell.length_c   1.000
_cell.angle_alpha   90.00
_cell.angle_beta   90.00
_cell.angle_gamma   90.00
#
_symmetry.space_group_name_H-M   'P 1'
#
loop_
_entity.id
_entity.type
_entity.pdbx_description
1 polymer ?
#
loop_
_entity_poly.entity_id
_entity_poly.type
_entity_poly.pdbx_seq_one_letter_code
_entity_poly.pdbx_strand_id
1 'polypeptide(L)'
;MSSCYEYYMHGFRYSGQFEIDPDGANNGVGPFLVECDMTTTPPGKTIIHHTRDMEESSQILGHEACGSWSETMNYFSVDISTQMTPFVDTIATCSQYAKWRCHGAHALGNCNYVTDRGGTKIPYWAGGNSANLCACGVAGNCVDGRSDCNCNKNDKVLREDEGYFTDKSLLPIEAFYNGDTGHAGEYGYYTIGPLECQPALPSCTEWKRFNSTSGLYWVDPDGGGGVAAFEVYCDMSTTPPTVTFHHDYEDRTHVMGYDPALSYSVDLTYNLNTDQIAAYVDIVGFNCTQYIKYECYGSHIQSSPNIHTAWYDRHGQQSTFWAGGDPDGATGNCACAKDGSCANANKHCNCDSNDFVWRLDEGDITQSDYLPVTMVKVGDTGE
;
A
#
# COMPACT_ATOMS: atom_id res chain seq x y z
N MET A 1 -17.95 -9.96 -8.13
CA MET A 1 -17.22 -8.67 -8.15
C MET A 1 -16.26 -8.71 -6.99
N SER A 2 -15.07 -8.15 -7.12
CA SER A 2 -14.01 -8.25 -6.11
C SER A 2 -14.27 -7.43 -4.86
N SER A 3 -15.01 -6.32 -4.98
CA SER A 3 -15.27 -5.42 -3.86
C SER A 3 -16.64 -4.77 -3.90
N CYS A 4 -17.05 -4.20 -2.76
CA CYS A 4 -18.23 -3.35 -2.67
C CYS A 4 -18.14 -2.11 -3.59
N TYR A 5 -16.95 -1.53 -3.77
CA TYR A 5 -16.78 -0.42 -4.69
C TYR A 5 -16.96 -0.84 -6.15
N GLU A 6 -16.56 -2.05 -6.53
CA GLU A 6 -16.81 -2.57 -7.87
C GLU A 6 -18.32 -2.68 -8.16
N TYR A 7 -19.12 -3.16 -7.20
CA TYR A 7 -20.59 -3.07 -7.29
C TYR A 7 -21.06 -1.64 -7.54
N TYR A 8 -20.51 -0.65 -6.83
CA TYR A 8 -20.83 0.75 -7.09
C TYR A 8 -20.46 1.18 -8.52
N MET A 9 -19.30 0.78 -9.05
CA MET A 9 -18.94 1.08 -10.44
C MET A 9 -19.94 0.49 -11.46
N HIS A 10 -20.53 -0.67 -11.14
CA HIS A 10 -21.56 -1.32 -11.95
C HIS A 10 -22.99 -0.78 -11.76
N GLY A 11 -23.15 0.36 -11.07
CA GLY A 11 -24.42 1.08 -10.97
C GLY A 11 -25.26 0.73 -9.74
N PHE A 12 -24.76 -0.10 -8.83
CA PHE A 12 -25.44 -0.39 -7.57
C PHE A 12 -25.32 0.82 -6.62
N ARG A 13 -26.44 1.26 -6.04
CA ARG A 13 -26.53 2.50 -5.22
C ARG A 13 -27.24 2.30 -3.88
N TYR A 14 -27.54 1.06 -3.52
CA TYR A 14 -28.21 0.73 -2.26
C TYR A 14 -27.25 -0.06 -1.37
N SER A 15 -27.32 0.18 -0.07
CA SER A 15 -26.59 -0.61 0.91
C SER A 15 -27.31 -1.93 1.19
N GLY A 16 -26.55 -2.97 1.55
CA GLY A 16 -27.11 -4.30 1.84
C GLY A 16 -26.07 -5.41 1.70
N GLN A 17 -26.53 -6.66 1.69
CA GLN A 17 -25.64 -7.81 1.55
C GLN A 17 -25.28 -8.07 0.09
N PHE A 18 -23.98 -8.22 -0.18
CA PHE A 18 -23.42 -8.56 -1.47
C PHE A 18 -22.38 -9.66 -1.32
N GLU A 19 -22.22 -10.43 -2.38
CA GLU A 19 -21.21 -11.48 -2.47
C GLU A 19 -19.98 -10.92 -3.19
N ILE A 20 -18.85 -10.85 -2.49
CA ILE A 20 -17.57 -10.38 -3.04
C ILE A 20 -16.60 -11.53 -3.23
N ASP A 21 -15.71 -11.39 -4.22
CA ASP A 21 -14.70 -12.37 -4.61
C ASP A 21 -13.32 -11.70 -4.71
N PRO A 22 -12.66 -11.39 -3.57
CA PRO A 22 -11.51 -10.48 -3.55
C PRO A 22 -10.26 -11.01 -4.22
N ASP A 23 -10.05 -12.32 -4.32
CA ASP A 23 -8.98 -12.90 -5.14
C ASP A 23 -9.40 -13.05 -6.60
N GLY A 24 -10.64 -12.73 -6.97
CA GLY A 24 -11.14 -12.84 -8.33
C GLY A 24 -11.40 -14.29 -8.78
N ALA A 25 -12.12 -14.40 -9.90
CA ALA A 25 -12.65 -15.68 -10.33
C ALA A 25 -11.55 -16.72 -10.64
N ASN A 26 -11.67 -17.89 -10.02
CA ASN A 26 -10.78 -19.06 -10.19
C ASN A 26 -9.40 -18.96 -9.50
N ASN A 27 -9.22 -18.08 -8.51
CA ASN A 27 -7.96 -17.96 -7.76
C ASN A 27 -7.91 -18.76 -6.44
N GLY A 28 -8.91 -19.62 -6.22
CA GLY A 28 -8.85 -20.72 -5.25
C GLY A 28 -9.50 -20.40 -3.91
N VAL A 29 -9.72 -19.13 -3.59
CA VAL A 29 -10.62 -18.72 -2.51
C VAL A 29 -12.00 -18.48 -3.10
N GLY A 30 -13.03 -18.96 -2.41
CA GLY A 30 -14.41 -18.77 -2.86
C GLY A 30 -14.94 -17.40 -2.46
N PRO A 31 -15.99 -16.90 -3.13
CA PRO A 31 -16.65 -15.68 -2.73
C PRO A 31 -17.32 -15.79 -1.35
N PHE A 32 -17.56 -14.64 -0.71
CA PHE A 32 -18.27 -14.56 0.56
C PHE A 32 -19.20 -13.35 0.67
N LEU A 33 -20.18 -13.46 1.56
CA LEU A 33 -21.14 -12.40 1.83
C LEU A 33 -20.58 -11.35 2.78
N VAL A 34 -20.77 -10.08 2.42
CA VAL A 34 -20.46 -8.90 3.23
C VAL A 34 -21.62 -7.92 3.17
N GLU A 35 -21.69 -7.00 4.13
CA GLU A 35 -22.52 -5.82 3.96
C GLU A 35 -21.71 -4.74 3.24
N CYS A 36 -22.28 -4.18 2.16
CA CYS A 36 -21.75 -3.01 1.49
C CYS A 36 -22.56 -1.78 1.87
N ASP A 37 -21.89 -0.76 2.41
CA ASP A 37 -22.48 0.56 2.62
C ASP A 37 -22.13 1.49 1.45
N MET A 38 -23.10 1.70 0.57
CA MET A 38 -23.00 2.55 -0.62
C MET A 38 -23.23 4.03 -0.32
N THR A 39 -23.51 4.41 0.93
CA THR A 39 -23.78 5.79 1.33
C THR A 39 -22.54 6.56 1.77
N THR A 40 -21.42 5.84 1.94
CA THR A 40 -20.11 6.39 2.32
C THR A 40 -19.48 7.22 1.20
N THR A 41 -18.43 7.98 1.53
CA THR A 41 -17.63 8.72 0.55
C THR A 41 -16.15 8.42 0.76
N PRO A 42 -15.48 7.67 -0.15
CA PRO A 42 -16.06 7.03 -1.33
C PRO A 42 -17.09 5.94 -0.93
N PRO A 43 -18.06 5.63 -1.81
CA PRO A 43 -19.06 4.60 -1.56
C PRO A 43 -18.44 3.21 -1.56
N GLY A 44 -19.14 2.21 -1.03
CA GLY A 44 -18.67 0.82 -1.08
C GLY A 44 -17.75 0.46 0.08
N LYS A 45 -17.99 1.04 1.27
CA LYS A 45 -17.43 0.54 2.52
C LYS A 45 -17.92 -0.90 2.77
N THR A 46 -17.01 -1.80 3.12
CA THR A 46 -17.33 -3.19 3.45
C THR A 46 -17.45 -3.34 4.96
N ILE A 47 -18.51 -4.00 5.43
CA ILE A 47 -18.74 -4.34 6.83
C ILE A 47 -18.86 -5.86 6.94
N ILE A 48 -18.00 -6.45 7.77
CA ILE A 48 -17.98 -7.88 8.06
C ILE A 48 -18.41 -8.08 9.52
N HIS A 49 -19.61 -8.65 9.64
CA HIS A 49 -20.33 -8.83 10.89
C HIS A 49 -19.91 -10.11 11.63
N HIS A 50 -19.97 -10.10 12.96
CA HIS A 50 -19.77 -11.26 13.82
C HIS A 50 -20.94 -11.47 14.79
N THR A 51 -20.92 -12.58 15.53
CA THR A 51 -22.01 -13.01 16.42
C THR A 51 -22.45 -12.04 17.52
N ARG A 52 -21.72 -10.94 17.76
CA ARG A 52 -21.92 -10.02 18.89
C ARG A 52 -21.66 -8.55 18.52
N ASP A 53 -21.96 -8.16 17.28
CA ASP A 53 -21.65 -6.81 16.80
C ASP A 53 -22.18 -5.70 17.72
N MET A 54 -21.26 -4.94 18.30
CA MET A 54 -21.55 -3.80 19.18
C MET A 54 -22.47 -4.13 20.37
N GLU A 55 -22.64 -5.40 20.70
CA GLU A 55 -23.39 -5.83 21.88
C GLU A 55 -22.44 -5.87 23.08
N GLU A 56 -22.72 -5.06 24.11
CA GLU A 56 -22.00 -5.17 25.37
C GLU A 56 -22.24 -6.55 25.99
N SER A 57 -21.17 -7.19 26.44
CA SER A 57 -21.24 -8.51 27.03
C SER A 57 -22.09 -8.52 28.30
N SER A 58 -22.49 -9.72 28.73
CA SER A 58 -22.85 -9.90 30.13
C SER A 58 -21.66 -9.60 31.05
N GLN A 59 -21.94 -9.35 32.33
CA GLN A 59 -20.90 -9.14 33.34
C GLN A 59 -19.97 -10.36 33.43
N ILE A 60 -18.66 -10.13 33.32
CA ILE A 60 -17.61 -11.13 33.51
C ILE A 60 -17.10 -11.04 34.95
N LEU A 61 -17.13 -12.14 35.68
CA LEU A 61 -16.67 -12.26 37.07
C LEU A 61 -16.25 -13.70 37.40
N GLY A 62 -15.41 -13.87 38.41
CA GLY A 62 -14.90 -15.18 38.89
C GLY A 62 -13.61 -15.66 38.22
N HIS A 63 -12.95 -14.83 37.43
CA HIS A 63 -11.77 -15.21 36.63
C HIS A 63 -10.51 -14.47 37.08
N GLU A 64 -9.80 -15.03 38.07
CA GLU A 64 -8.59 -14.40 38.64
C GLU A 64 -7.40 -14.47 37.69
N ALA A 65 -7.11 -15.66 37.13
CA ALA A 65 -5.94 -15.84 36.27
C ALA A 65 -6.10 -15.08 34.94
N CYS A 66 -5.01 -14.43 34.50
CA CYS A 66 -4.95 -13.69 33.24
C CYS A 66 -5.28 -14.60 32.05
N GLY A 67 -6.24 -14.19 31.22
CA GLY A 67 -6.73 -14.97 30.09
C GLY A 67 -7.49 -16.26 30.45
N SER A 68 -7.94 -16.42 31.71
CA SER A 68 -8.72 -17.60 32.12
C SER A 68 -10.17 -17.59 31.65
N TRP A 69 -10.63 -16.45 31.12
CA TRP A 69 -11.89 -16.32 30.38
C TRP A 69 -11.57 -15.82 28.98
N SER A 70 -12.32 -16.30 27.99
CA SER A 70 -12.19 -15.84 26.61
C SER A 70 -13.50 -15.97 25.85
N GLU A 71 -13.70 -15.09 24.88
CA GLU A 71 -14.75 -15.22 23.86
C GLU A 71 -14.15 -15.04 22.47
N THR A 72 -14.49 -15.95 21.56
CA THR A 72 -14.11 -15.89 20.15
C THR A 72 -15.19 -15.21 19.32
N MET A 73 -14.79 -14.30 18.43
CA MET A 73 -15.68 -13.63 17.50
C MET A 73 -15.92 -14.53 16.28
N ASN A 74 -17.15 -15.02 16.13
CA ASN A 74 -17.53 -15.83 14.98
C ASN A 74 -18.08 -14.93 13.87
N TYR A 75 -17.29 -14.68 12.83
CA TYR A 75 -17.69 -13.87 11.68
C TYR A 75 -18.66 -14.63 10.79
N PHE A 76 -19.69 -13.93 10.30
CA PHE A 76 -20.71 -14.55 9.47
C PHE A 76 -20.26 -14.68 8.03
N SER A 77 -20.49 -15.86 7.44
CA SER A 77 -20.28 -16.10 6.01
C SER A 77 -18.84 -15.88 5.50
N VAL A 78 -17.86 -15.69 6.39
CA VAL A 78 -16.43 -15.52 6.07
C VAL A 78 -15.61 -16.56 6.82
N ASP A 79 -14.78 -17.29 6.10
CA ASP A 79 -13.69 -18.09 6.66
C ASP A 79 -12.45 -17.19 6.83
N ILE A 80 -12.23 -16.73 8.06
CA ILE A 80 -11.12 -15.84 8.42
C ILE A 80 -9.76 -16.42 8.01
N SER A 81 -9.61 -17.74 8.03
CA SER A 81 -8.33 -18.40 7.75
C SER A 81 -7.94 -18.40 6.27
N THR A 82 -8.92 -18.27 5.37
CA THR A 82 -8.70 -18.39 3.92
C THR A 82 -9.11 -17.13 3.15
N GLN A 83 -10.22 -16.49 3.53
CA GLN A 83 -10.81 -15.36 2.80
C GLN A 83 -10.27 -13.99 3.22
N MET A 84 -9.69 -13.88 4.41
CA MET A 84 -9.29 -12.57 4.93
C MET A 84 -8.01 -12.02 4.28
N THR A 85 -7.06 -12.89 3.93
CA THR A 85 -5.82 -12.47 3.26
C THR A 85 -6.09 -11.77 1.93
N PRO A 86 -6.75 -12.39 0.93
CA PRO A 86 -7.02 -11.73 -0.34
C PRO A 86 -7.96 -10.52 -0.20
N PHE A 87 -8.84 -10.52 0.81
CA PHE A 87 -9.67 -9.36 1.11
C PHE A 87 -8.85 -8.15 1.60
N VAL A 88 -7.91 -8.36 2.52
CA VAL A 88 -7.07 -7.28 3.05
C VAL A 88 -6.13 -6.71 1.97
N ASP A 89 -5.77 -7.53 0.99
CA ASP A 89 -4.93 -7.12 -0.14
C ASP A 89 -5.66 -6.16 -1.10
N THR A 90 -6.97 -6.24 -1.25
CA THR A 90 -7.75 -5.37 -2.17
C THR A 90 -8.42 -4.17 -1.50
N ILE A 91 -8.21 -3.99 -0.20
CA ILE A 91 -8.88 -2.96 0.61
C ILE A 91 -7.91 -1.87 1.05
N ALA A 92 -8.37 -0.62 1.14
CA ALA A 92 -7.50 0.49 1.52
C ALA A 92 -7.12 0.40 3.00
N THR A 93 -8.12 0.57 3.87
CA THR A 93 -7.94 0.59 5.32
C THR A 93 -9.06 -0.20 5.97
N CYS A 94 -8.78 -0.77 7.14
CA CYS A 94 -9.77 -1.45 7.98
C CYS A 94 -9.69 -0.90 9.39
N SER A 95 -10.83 -0.88 10.06
CA SER A 95 -10.91 -0.54 11.46
C SER A 95 -11.89 -1.45 12.17
N GLN A 96 -11.61 -1.72 13.44
CA GLN A 96 -12.53 -2.47 14.29
C GLN A 96 -12.58 -1.87 15.69
N TYR A 97 -13.79 -1.59 16.15
CA TYR A 97 -14.02 -1.00 17.46
C TYR A 97 -13.86 -2.05 18.56
N ALA A 98 -13.25 -1.65 19.67
CA ALA A 98 -13.33 -2.41 20.91
C ALA A 98 -13.41 -1.49 22.13
N LYS A 99 -14.15 -1.94 23.14
CA LYS A 99 -14.29 -1.28 24.44
C LYS A 99 -14.18 -2.30 25.56
N TRP A 100 -13.46 -1.92 26.61
CA TRP A 100 -13.38 -2.66 27.85
C TRP A 100 -13.82 -1.76 29.00
N ARG A 101 -14.85 -2.18 29.72
CA ARG A 101 -15.29 -1.56 30.96
C ARG A 101 -14.90 -2.44 32.12
N CYS A 102 -14.24 -1.86 33.11
CA CYS A 102 -13.63 -2.60 34.21
C CYS A 102 -14.00 -1.98 35.56
N HIS A 103 -14.14 -2.82 36.57
CA HIS A 103 -14.31 -2.38 37.95
C HIS A 103 -13.41 -3.27 38.81
N GLY A 104 -12.27 -2.73 39.23
CA GLY A 104 -11.25 -3.49 39.96
C GLY A 104 -10.57 -4.58 39.13
N ALA A 105 -10.62 -4.50 37.79
CA ALA A 105 -9.91 -5.40 36.89
C ALA A 105 -8.80 -4.62 36.16
N HIS A 106 -7.58 -5.15 36.20
CA HIS A 106 -6.32 -4.51 35.82
C HIS A 106 -5.70 -5.12 34.56
N ALA A 107 -4.55 -4.59 34.16
CA ALA A 107 -3.67 -5.17 33.14
C ALA A 107 -4.31 -5.31 31.75
N LEU A 108 -5.01 -4.27 31.31
CA LEU A 108 -5.33 -4.06 29.90
C LEU A 108 -4.04 -4.03 29.08
N GLY A 109 -3.99 -4.88 28.05
CA GLY A 109 -2.78 -5.20 27.30
C GLY A 109 -2.01 -6.40 27.84
N ASN A 110 -2.38 -7.03 28.97
CA ASN A 110 -1.72 -8.21 29.53
C ASN A 110 -2.67 -9.31 30.00
N CYS A 111 -3.58 -9.02 30.92
CA CYS A 111 -4.60 -9.95 31.41
C CYS A 111 -5.93 -9.78 30.66
N ASN A 112 -6.15 -8.57 30.15
CA ASN A 112 -7.28 -8.19 29.31
C ASN A 112 -6.74 -7.77 27.95
N TYR A 113 -6.98 -8.55 26.89
CA TYR A 113 -6.40 -8.29 25.56
C TYR A 113 -7.21 -8.95 24.46
N VAL A 114 -6.94 -8.56 23.22
CA VAL A 114 -7.49 -9.19 22.01
C VAL A 114 -6.37 -9.87 21.21
N THR A 115 -6.74 -10.87 20.42
CA THR A 115 -5.87 -11.49 19.41
C THR A 115 -6.29 -11.07 18.00
N ASP A 116 -5.31 -10.97 17.11
CA ASP A 116 -5.53 -10.82 15.67
C ASP A 116 -6.07 -12.11 15.04
N ARG A 117 -6.37 -12.04 13.74
CA ARG A 117 -6.86 -13.16 12.92
C ARG A 117 -5.94 -14.40 12.90
N GLY A 118 -4.70 -14.28 13.35
CA GLY A 118 -3.73 -15.37 13.43
C GLY A 118 -3.54 -15.91 14.86
N GLY A 119 -4.39 -15.51 15.81
CA GLY A 119 -4.30 -15.90 17.21
C GLY A 119 -3.19 -15.19 17.97
N THR A 120 -2.53 -14.21 17.38
CA THR A 120 -1.44 -13.47 18.04
C THR A 120 -2.02 -12.30 18.80
N LYS A 121 -1.59 -12.13 20.05
CA LYS A 121 -2.03 -11.02 20.90
C LYS A 121 -1.64 -9.68 20.26
N ILE A 122 -2.63 -8.80 20.10
CA ILE A 122 -2.39 -7.43 19.65
C ILE A 122 -1.63 -6.69 20.78
N PRO A 123 -0.51 -6.01 20.48
CA PRO A 123 0.40 -5.50 21.52
C PRO A 123 -0.13 -4.28 22.27
N TYR A 124 -1.24 -3.70 21.82
CA TYR A 124 -1.87 -2.50 22.40
C TYR A 124 -3.38 -2.67 22.46
N TRP A 125 -4.08 -1.77 23.15
CA TRP A 125 -5.54 -1.74 23.18
C TRP A 125 -6.08 -0.72 22.17
N ALA A 126 -7.38 -0.79 21.88
CA ALA A 126 -8.02 0.05 20.87
C ALA A 126 -7.73 1.55 21.08
N GLY A 127 -7.42 2.25 19.97
CA GLY A 127 -6.93 3.63 19.97
C GLY A 127 -5.47 3.81 20.42
N GLY A 128 -4.78 2.75 20.80
CA GLY A 128 -3.34 2.73 21.06
C GLY A 128 -2.51 2.68 19.78
N ASN A 129 -1.25 3.10 19.87
CA ASN A 129 -0.27 3.10 18.77
C ASN A 129 1.09 2.49 19.17
N SER A 130 1.20 1.94 20.38
CA SER A 130 2.43 1.42 20.96
C SER A 130 2.11 0.44 22.08
N ALA A 131 3.04 -0.46 22.38
CA ALA A 131 2.81 -1.57 23.30
C ALA A 131 2.19 -1.13 24.65
N ASN A 132 1.10 -1.79 25.03
CA ASN A 132 0.31 -1.55 26.24
C ASN A 132 -0.37 -0.17 26.36
N LEU A 133 -0.43 0.62 25.29
CA LEU A 133 -1.21 1.86 25.27
C LEU A 133 -2.64 1.62 24.78
N CYS A 134 -3.55 2.47 25.22
CA CYS A 134 -4.87 2.70 24.64
C CYS A 134 -5.01 4.17 24.25
N ALA A 135 -6.20 4.55 23.76
CA ALA A 135 -6.52 5.92 23.34
C ALA A 135 -6.08 7.00 24.35
N CYS A 136 -6.41 6.86 25.63
CA CYS A 136 -6.07 7.88 26.63
C CYS A 136 -4.56 7.96 26.90
N GLY A 137 -3.84 6.82 26.78
CA GLY A 137 -2.39 6.75 26.98
C GLY A 137 -1.66 7.48 25.87
N VAL A 138 -2.13 7.32 24.63
CA VAL A 138 -1.65 8.09 23.47
C VAL A 138 -1.96 9.58 23.63
N ALA A 139 -3.16 9.92 24.09
CA ALA A 139 -3.59 11.31 24.28
C ALA A 139 -2.97 11.98 25.53
N GLY A 140 -2.34 11.21 26.43
CA GLY A 140 -1.77 11.71 27.68
C GLY A 140 -2.82 12.25 28.67
N ASN A 141 -4.05 11.73 28.60
CA ASN A 141 -5.19 12.23 29.39
C ASN A 141 -5.92 11.15 30.20
N CYS A 142 -5.29 9.99 30.43
CA CYS A 142 -5.85 8.99 31.33
C CYS A 142 -6.03 9.52 32.76
N VAL A 143 -6.91 8.87 33.51
CA VAL A 143 -7.18 9.18 34.92
C VAL A 143 -5.88 9.26 35.74
N ASP A 144 -5.83 10.23 36.67
CA ASP A 144 -4.71 10.47 37.59
C ASP A 144 -3.34 10.63 36.89
N GLY A 145 -3.33 11.02 35.61
CA GLY A 145 -2.10 11.22 34.83
C GLY A 145 -1.39 9.93 34.45
N ARG A 146 -2.10 8.79 34.43
CA ARG A 146 -1.55 7.52 33.93
C ARG A 146 -1.12 7.65 32.47
N SER A 147 -0.07 6.94 32.10
CA SER A 147 0.48 6.92 30.74
C SER A 147 0.07 5.70 29.93
N ASP A 148 -0.65 4.74 30.54
CA ASP A 148 -1.10 3.51 29.89
C ASP A 148 -2.59 3.56 29.58
N CYS A 149 -3.45 3.16 30.54
CA CYS A 149 -4.89 3.01 30.37
C CYS A 149 -5.68 3.26 31.65
N ASN A 150 -6.94 3.66 31.49
CA ASN A 150 -7.83 3.93 32.62
C ASN A 150 -8.08 2.69 33.46
N CYS A 151 -8.35 1.56 32.83
CA CYS A 151 -8.60 0.29 33.50
C CYS A 151 -7.39 -0.25 34.27
N ASN A 152 -6.18 0.17 33.90
CA ASN A 152 -4.98 -0.21 34.62
C ASN A 152 -4.88 0.47 36.00
N LYS A 153 -5.77 1.41 36.34
CA LYS A 153 -5.82 1.97 37.69
C LYS A 153 -6.16 0.93 38.77
N ASN A 154 -6.90 -0.13 38.43
CA ASN A 154 -7.31 -1.18 39.36
C ASN A 154 -7.99 -0.66 40.65
N ASP A 155 -8.99 0.22 40.50
CA ASP A 155 -9.82 0.67 41.60
C ASP A 155 -11.26 0.15 41.46
N LYS A 156 -12.00 0.16 42.56
CA LYS A 156 -13.42 -0.24 42.59
C LYS A 156 -14.32 0.91 42.08
N VAL A 157 -13.91 1.53 40.98
CA VAL A 157 -14.65 2.54 40.22
C VAL A 157 -14.80 1.96 38.82
N LEU A 158 -16.00 2.05 38.27
CA LEU A 158 -16.23 1.60 36.89
C LEU A 158 -15.51 2.55 35.94
N ARG A 159 -14.56 2.01 35.17
CA ARG A 159 -13.76 2.72 34.18
C ARG A 159 -13.92 2.08 32.81
N GLU A 160 -13.44 2.77 31.80
CA GLU A 160 -13.47 2.27 30.44
C GLU A 160 -12.28 2.75 29.62
N ASP A 161 -11.89 1.89 28.68
CA ASP A 161 -10.95 2.20 27.60
C ASP A 161 -11.57 1.67 26.29
N GLU A 162 -11.71 2.56 25.31
CA GLU A 162 -12.32 2.26 24.03
C GLU A 162 -11.56 2.91 22.88
N GLY A 163 -11.83 2.45 21.67
CA GLY A 163 -11.32 3.05 20.45
C GLY A 163 -11.41 2.10 19.27
N TYR A 164 -10.59 2.35 18.26
CA TYR A 164 -10.47 1.50 17.09
C TYR A 164 -9.07 0.93 16.99
N PHE A 165 -8.98 -0.35 16.62
CA PHE A 165 -7.78 -0.89 15.98
C PHE A 165 -7.84 -0.50 14.51
N THR A 166 -6.74 0.03 13.95
CA THR A 166 -6.70 0.53 12.57
C THR A 166 -5.57 -0.08 11.73
N ASP A 167 -4.70 -0.88 12.36
CA ASP A 167 -3.70 -1.66 11.64
C ASP A 167 -4.38 -2.88 11.01
N LYS A 168 -4.67 -2.80 9.70
CA LYS A 168 -5.34 -3.88 8.98
C LYS A 168 -4.55 -5.20 8.98
N SER A 169 -3.24 -5.17 9.23
CA SER A 169 -2.43 -6.38 9.36
C SER A 169 -2.75 -7.19 10.62
N LEU A 170 -3.36 -6.57 11.64
CA LEU A 170 -3.76 -7.18 12.91
C LEU A 170 -5.27 -7.43 13.01
N LEU A 171 -6.02 -7.20 11.92
CA LEU A 171 -7.48 -7.32 11.90
C LEU A 171 -7.95 -8.48 11.03
N PRO A 172 -9.15 -9.03 11.26
CA PRO A 172 -10.05 -8.74 12.38
C PRO A 172 -9.52 -9.25 13.73
N ILE A 173 -10.16 -8.79 14.80
CA ILE A 173 -10.05 -9.38 16.13
C ILE A 173 -10.64 -10.79 16.09
N GLU A 174 -9.85 -11.79 16.44
CA GLU A 174 -10.31 -13.18 16.55
C GLU A 174 -10.98 -13.45 17.90
N ALA A 175 -10.36 -13.03 19.01
CA ALA A 175 -10.86 -13.31 20.35
C ALA A 175 -10.51 -12.21 21.35
N PHE A 176 -11.34 -12.10 22.39
CA PHE A 176 -11.07 -11.32 23.59
C PHE A 176 -10.78 -12.24 24.76
N TYR A 177 -9.71 -11.94 25.50
CA TYR A 177 -9.27 -12.65 26.69
C TYR A 177 -9.39 -11.73 27.90
N ASN A 178 -9.93 -12.26 29.00
CA ASN A 178 -10.09 -11.57 30.27
C ASN A 178 -9.45 -12.36 31.43
N GLY A 179 -9.02 -11.62 32.43
CA GLY A 179 -8.70 -12.11 33.78
C GLY A 179 -8.78 -10.95 34.78
N ASP A 180 -8.27 -11.17 35.99
CA ASP A 180 -8.34 -10.22 37.10
C ASP A 180 -9.79 -9.80 37.43
N THR A 181 -10.70 -10.77 37.43
CA THR A 181 -12.10 -10.61 37.84
C THR A 181 -12.48 -11.57 38.96
N GLY A 182 -11.52 -12.08 39.74
CA GLY A 182 -11.72 -13.15 40.71
C GLY A 182 -12.03 -12.69 42.13
N HIS A 183 -11.57 -11.49 42.54
CA HIS A 183 -11.80 -11.00 43.89
C HIS A 183 -13.13 -10.25 44.07
N ALA A 184 -13.46 -9.98 45.34
CA ALA A 184 -14.70 -9.31 45.69
C ALA A 184 -14.81 -7.92 45.05
N GLY A 185 -15.87 -7.73 44.27
CA GLY A 185 -16.11 -6.49 43.55
C GLY A 185 -15.28 -6.33 42.28
N GLU A 186 -14.73 -7.41 41.72
CA GLU A 186 -14.05 -7.39 40.41
C GLU A 186 -14.96 -7.91 39.32
N TYR A 187 -15.10 -7.11 38.27
CA TYR A 187 -15.87 -7.49 37.09
C TYR A 187 -15.56 -6.57 35.91
N GLY A 188 -16.02 -6.98 34.74
CA GLY A 188 -16.02 -6.10 33.58
C GLY A 188 -16.97 -6.53 32.46
N TYR A 189 -16.96 -5.74 31.40
CA TYR A 189 -17.79 -5.90 30.21
C TYR A 189 -16.94 -5.53 28.99
N TYR A 190 -17.04 -6.31 27.91
CA TYR A 190 -16.42 -5.95 26.64
C TYR A 190 -17.48 -5.63 25.59
N THR A 191 -17.07 -4.89 24.58
CA THR A 191 -17.85 -4.66 23.35
C THR A 191 -16.87 -4.72 22.20
N ILE A 192 -17.19 -5.49 21.15
CA ILE A 192 -16.42 -5.54 19.91
C ILE A 192 -17.38 -5.21 18.77
N GLY A 193 -16.96 -4.30 17.89
CA GLY A 193 -17.72 -3.92 16.71
C GLY A 193 -17.41 -4.80 15.49
N PRO A 194 -18.20 -4.69 14.41
CA PRO A 194 -17.89 -5.36 13.16
C PRO A 194 -16.55 -4.86 12.58
N LEU A 195 -15.97 -5.64 11.67
CA LEU A 195 -14.83 -5.19 10.89
C LEU A 195 -15.32 -4.26 9.79
N GLU A 196 -14.83 -3.02 9.78
CA GLU A 196 -15.27 -1.96 8.87
C GLU A 196 -14.10 -1.50 8.00
N CYS A 197 -14.20 -1.68 6.68
CA CYS A 197 -13.12 -1.38 5.75
C CYS A 197 -13.50 -0.42 4.63
N GLN A 198 -12.62 0.53 4.34
CA GLN A 198 -12.75 1.50 3.26
C GLN A 198 -12.18 0.93 1.96
N PRO A 199 -12.83 1.16 0.81
CA PRO A 199 -12.35 0.64 -0.46
C PRO A 199 -11.07 1.32 -0.92
N ALA A 200 -10.20 0.56 -1.59
CA ALA A 200 -9.25 1.12 -2.53
C ALA A 200 -9.98 1.38 -3.87
N LEU A 201 -9.63 2.47 -4.56
CA LEU A 201 -10.26 2.81 -5.84
C LEU A 201 -9.31 2.53 -7.01
N PRO A 202 -9.79 2.28 -8.23
CA PRO A 202 -8.92 1.92 -9.35
C PRO A 202 -7.85 2.96 -9.73
N SER A 203 -8.09 4.25 -9.46
CA SER A 203 -7.14 5.30 -9.86
C SER A 203 -7.37 6.62 -9.12
N CYS A 204 -6.40 7.53 -9.22
CA CYS A 204 -6.57 8.93 -8.81
C CYS A 204 -7.72 9.64 -9.53
N THR A 205 -8.01 9.26 -10.78
CA THR A 205 -9.15 9.80 -11.53
C THR A 205 -10.46 9.41 -10.86
N GLU A 206 -10.58 8.17 -10.36
CA GLU A 206 -11.76 7.74 -9.60
C GLU A 206 -11.86 8.48 -8.26
N TRP A 207 -10.75 8.62 -7.53
CA TRP A 207 -10.72 9.44 -6.31
C TRP A 207 -11.18 10.88 -6.54
N LYS A 208 -10.75 11.52 -7.64
CA LYS A 208 -11.14 12.89 -7.99
C LYS A 208 -12.65 13.05 -8.23
N ARG A 209 -13.36 12.01 -8.66
CA ARG A 209 -14.83 12.04 -8.81
C ARG A 209 -15.56 12.28 -7.50
N PHE A 210 -14.91 11.97 -6.37
CA PHE A 210 -15.43 12.21 -5.02
C PHE A 210 -14.88 13.50 -4.39
N ASN A 211 -14.52 14.50 -5.22
CA ASN A 211 -13.99 15.81 -4.79
C ASN A 211 -12.71 15.72 -3.94
N SER A 212 -11.90 14.68 -4.16
CA SER A 212 -10.59 14.52 -3.52
C SER A 212 -9.61 15.61 -3.94
N THR A 213 -8.74 16.02 -3.01
CA THR A 213 -7.66 17.00 -3.23
C THR A 213 -6.31 16.29 -3.42
N SER A 214 -5.23 17.00 -3.76
CA SER A 214 -3.92 16.34 -3.87
C SER A 214 -3.50 15.71 -2.53
N GLY A 215 -2.93 14.51 -2.57
CA GLY A 215 -2.60 13.73 -1.37
C GLY A 215 -2.29 12.26 -1.66
N LEU A 216 -2.05 11.49 -0.61
CA LEU A 216 -1.88 10.03 -0.69
C LEU A 216 -3.25 9.34 -0.71
N TYR A 217 -3.41 8.40 -1.65
CA TYR A 217 -4.63 7.63 -1.82
C TYR A 217 -4.29 6.17 -2.09
N TRP A 218 -5.08 5.27 -1.50
CA TRP A 218 -5.02 3.85 -1.80
C TRP A 218 -5.67 3.59 -3.16
N VAL A 219 -4.91 2.95 -4.05
CA VAL A 219 -5.37 2.50 -5.36
C VAL A 219 -5.25 1.00 -5.50
N ASP A 220 -6.18 0.44 -6.28
CA ASP A 220 -6.21 -0.96 -6.67
C ASP A 220 -6.58 -1.06 -8.15
N PRO A 221 -5.60 -0.84 -9.07
CA PRO A 221 -5.85 -0.74 -10.51
C PRO A 221 -6.44 -2.00 -11.14
N ASP A 222 -5.99 -3.17 -10.69
CA ASP A 222 -6.35 -4.50 -11.18
C ASP A 222 -7.53 -5.12 -10.41
N GLY A 223 -7.82 -4.66 -9.20
CA GLY A 223 -8.89 -5.21 -8.39
C GLY A 223 -8.53 -6.60 -7.88
N GLY A 224 -9.51 -7.51 -7.88
CA GLY A 224 -9.29 -8.84 -7.31
C GLY A 224 -8.30 -9.73 -8.07
N GLY A 225 -7.41 -10.39 -7.33
CA GLY A 225 -6.50 -11.43 -7.83
C GLY A 225 -5.19 -10.96 -8.43
N GLY A 226 -4.90 -9.66 -8.34
CA GLY A 226 -3.68 -9.05 -8.87
C GLY A 226 -2.69 -8.66 -7.77
N VAL A 227 -2.06 -7.49 -7.91
CA VAL A 227 -1.19 -6.92 -6.88
C VAL A 227 -2.03 -6.41 -5.71
N ALA A 228 -1.48 -6.47 -4.49
CA ALA A 228 -2.14 -5.84 -3.35
C ALA A 228 -2.25 -4.32 -3.57
N ALA A 229 -3.38 -3.75 -3.21
CA ALA A 229 -3.66 -2.32 -3.18
C ALA A 229 -2.54 -1.55 -2.49
N PHE A 230 -2.28 -0.33 -2.96
CA PHE A 230 -1.13 0.46 -2.55
C PHE A 230 -1.38 1.96 -2.56
N GLU A 231 -0.58 2.71 -1.82
CA GLU A 231 -0.70 4.17 -1.79
C GLU A 231 0.09 4.84 -2.91
N VAL A 232 -0.55 5.78 -3.58
CA VAL A 232 0.08 6.68 -4.55
C VAL A 232 -0.22 8.13 -4.18
N TYR A 233 0.73 9.02 -4.46
CA TYR A 233 0.45 10.45 -4.41
C TYR A 233 -0.29 10.87 -5.68
N CYS A 234 -1.54 11.29 -5.50
CA CYS A 234 -2.35 11.86 -6.57
C CYS A 234 -2.19 13.39 -6.57
N ASP A 235 -1.63 13.96 -7.62
CA ASP A 235 -1.79 15.39 -7.87
C ASP A 235 -3.14 15.65 -8.56
N MET A 236 -4.12 16.07 -7.76
CA MET A 236 -5.47 16.39 -8.24
C MET A 236 -5.55 17.77 -8.91
N SER A 237 -4.47 18.57 -8.90
CA SER A 237 -4.42 19.87 -9.58
C SER A 237 -4.40 19.74 -11.11
N THR A 238 -3.88 18.62 -11.63
CA THR A 238 -3.87 18.30 -13.06
C THR A 238 -5.18 17.64 -13.50
N THR A 239 -5.48 17.67 -14.80
CA THR A 239 -6.67 17.02 -15.37
C THR A 239 -6.29 16.24 -16.64
N PRO A 240 -6.25 14.89 -16.61
CA PRO A 240 -6.50 14.02 -15.44
C PRO A 240 -5.47 14.20 -14.31
N PRO A 241 -5.77 13.75 -13.07
CA PRO A 241 -4.79 13.67 -12.00
C PRO A 241 -3.54 12.91 -12.42
N THR A 242 -2.39 13.35 -11.92
CA THR A 242 -1.10 12.72 -12.21
C THR A 242 -0.59 11.96 -11.00
N VAL A 243 0.19 10.91 -11.26
CA VAL A 243 0.90 10.12 -10.26
C VAL A 243 2.37 10.09 -10.66
N THR A 244 3.26 10.25 -9.67
CA THR A 244 4.70 10.19 -9.86
C THR A 244 5.27 9.09 -8.98
N PHE A 245 6.02 8.17 -9.61
CA PHE A 245 6.72 7.09 -8.92
C PHE A 245 8.20 7.46 -8.83
N HIS A 246 8.65 7.79 -7.63
CA HIS A 246 10.03 8.23 -7.40
C HIS A 246 10.98 7.05 -7.23
N HIS A 247 12.24 7.26 -7.62
CA HIS A 247 13.36 6.33 -7.41
C HIS A 247 14.62 7.03 -6.89
N ASP A 248 15.64 6.26 -6.52
CA ASP A 248 16.86 6.71 -5.83
C ASP A 248 17.96 7.34 -6.74
N TYR A 249 17.69 7.55 -8.03
CA TYR A 249 18.66 8.11 -9.00
C TYR A 249 18.06 9.25 -9.84
N GLU A 250 17.26 10.10 -9.21
CA GLU A 250 16.73 11.33 -9.83
C GLU A 250 17.77 12.46 -9.86
N ASP A 251 18.81 12.36 -9.04
CA ASP A 251 19.95 13.29 -8.99
C ASP A 251 21.12 12.85 -9.89
N ARG A 252 21.90 13.83 -10.34
CA ARG A 252 23.06 13.61 -11.22
C ARG A 252 24.13 12.75 -10.53
N THR A 253 24.50 11.64 -11.17
CA THR A 253 25.60 10.76 -10.75
C THR A 253 26.79 10.87 -11.70
N HIS A 254 28.00 11.04 -11.16
CA HIS A 254 29.23 11.06 -11.96
C HIS A 254 29.82 9.65 -12.06
N VAL A 255 30.00 9.16 -13.29
CA VAL A 255 30.51 7.82 -13.59
C VAL A 255 31.90 7.94 -14.23
N MET A 256 32.90 7.28 -13.65
CA MET A 256 34.30 7.30 -14.11
C MET A 256 34.99 5.99 -13.70
N GLY A 257 35.93 5.52 -14.51
CA GLY A 257 36.72 4.30 -14.28
C GLY A 257 36.13 3.03 -14.90
N TYR A 258 35.11 3.15 -15.75
CA TYR A 258 34.39 2.02 -16.35
C TYR A 258 34.58 2.00 -17.87
N ASP A 259 35.72 1.48 -18.32
CA ASP A 259 36.08 1.37 -19.74
C ASP A 259 35.23 0.34 -20.51
N PRO A 260 35.07 -0.91 -20.04
CA PRO A 260 34.31 -1.89 -20.82
C PRO A 260 32.85 -1.48 -21.00
N ALA A 261 32.27 -1.81 -22.14
CA ALA A 261 30.86 -1.56 -22.43
C ALA A 261 29.96 -2.13 -21.31
N LEU A 262 28.98 -1.32 -20.85
CA LEU A 262 27.99 -1.70 -19.84
C LEU A 262 28.60 -2.18 -18.50
N SER A 263 29.82 -1.75 -18.16
CA SER A 263 30.54 -2.23 -16.97
C SER A 263 30.16 -1.51 -15.67
N TYR A 264 29.70 -0.26 -15.75
CA TYR A 264 28.97 0.37 -14.67
C TYR A 264 27.50 -0.07 -14.73
N SER A 265 26.91 -0.38 -13.58
CA SER A 265 25.52 -0.80 -13.48
C SER A 265 24.89 -0.18 -12.25
N VAL A 266 23.68 0.32 -12.41
CA VAL A 266 22.85 0.82 -11.33
C VAL A 266 21.44 0.26 -11.48
N ASP A 267 20.96 -0.38 -10.42
CA ASP A 267 19.55 -0.78 -10.28
C ASP A 267 18.78 0.38 -9.62
N LEU A 268 17.62 0.71 -10.18
CA LEU A 268 16.75 1.76 -9.69
C LEU A 268 15.82 1.19 -8.61
N THR A 269 15.91 1.75 -7.40
CA THR A 269 15.04 1.40 -6.28
C THR A 269 13.89 2.41 -6.21
N TYR A 270 12.68 1.95 -6.51
CA TYR A 270 11.46 2.76 -6.41
C TYR A 270 10.87 2.72 -5.00
N ASN A 271 10.04 3.71 -4.69
CA ASN A 271 9.26 3.76 -3.44
C ASN A 271 8.12 2.71 -3.38
N LEU A 272 7.83 2.03 -4.48
CA LEU A 272 6.82 0.97 -4.59
C LEU A 272 7.42 -0.27 -5.27
N ASN A 273 6.74 -1.41 -5.14
CA ASN A 273 7.09 -2.60 -5.90
C ASN A 273 6.93 -2.32 -7.40
N THR A 274 7.89 -2.75 -8.21
CA THR A 274 7.83 -2.72 -9.68
C THR A 274 6.55 -3.33 -10.24
N ASP A 275 6.02 -4.42 -9.64
CA ASP A 275 4.76 -5.03 -10.08
C ASP A 275 3.55 -4.10 -9.87
N GLN A 276 3.54 -3.32 -8.77
CA GLN A 276 2.49 -2.33 -8.50
C GLN A 276 2.57 -1.15 -9.47
N ILE A 277 3.79 -0.69 -9.77
CA ILE A 277 4.01 0.36 -10.77
C ILE A 277 3.57 -0.14 -12.15
N ALA A 278 3.94 -1.37 -12.53
CA ALA A 278 3.53 -1.97 -13.80
C ALA A 278 2.00 -2.11 -13.89
N ALA A 279 1.33 -2.60 -12.85
CA ALA A 279 -0.13 -2.68 -12.80
C ALA A 279 -0.79 -1.30 -13.01
N TYR A 280 -0.26 -0.25 -12.36
CA TYR A 280 -0.76 1.11 -12.57
C TYR A 280 -0.50 1.61 -14.00
N VAL A 281 0.71 1.45 -14.51
CA VAL A 281 1.11 1.90 -15.85
C VAL A 281 0.28 1.20 -16.93
N ASP A 282 0.07 -0.10 -16.82
CA ASP A 282 -0.57 -0.90 -17.87
C ASP A 282 -2.10 -0.77 -17.87
N ILE A 283 -2.73 -0.56 -16.71
CA ILE A 283 -4.19 -0.53 -16.58
C ILE A 283 -4.73 0.91 -16.54
N VAL A 284 -4.04 1.81 -15.86
CA VAL A 284 -4.48 3.19 -15.62
C VAL A 284 -3.70 4.19 -16.47
N GLY A 285 -2.43 3.90 -16.75
CA GLY A 285 -1.53 4.77 -17.50
C GLY A 285 -2.04 5.06 -18.91
N PHE A 286 -2.19 6.35 -19.23
CA PHE A 286 -2.53 6.78 -20.59
C PHE A 286 -1.37 7.55 -21.27
N ASN A 287 -0.66 8.39 -20.51
CA ASN A 287 0.49 9.18 -20.97
C ASN A 287 1.64 9.05 -19.97
N CYS A 288 2.06 7.83 -19.69
CA CYS A 288 3.20 7.58 -18.82
C CYS A 288 4.49 8.00 -19.53
N THR A 289 5.35 8.72 -18.81
CA THR A 289 6.65 9.16 -19.31
C THR A 289 7.70 8.92 -18.26
N GLN A 290 8.90 8.54 -18.69
CA GLN A 290 10.08 8.53 -17.85
C GLN A 290 11.24 9.16 -18.61
N TYR A 291 11.80 10.20 -18.01
CA TYR A 291 12.88 10.96 -18.59
C TYR A 291 14.24 10.36 -18.21
N ILE A 292 15.17 10.26 -19.16
CA ILE A 292 16.57 9.91 -18.90
C ILE A 292 17.47 10.94 -19.58
N LYS A 293 18.53 11.33 -18.86
CA LYS A 293 19.56 12.27 -19.32
C LYS A 293 20.95 11.65 -19.22
N TYR A 294 21.75 11.73 -20.29
CA TYR A 294 23.16 11.35 -20.27
C TYR A 294 24.04 12.49 -20.77
N GLU A 295 24.91 12.97 -19.87
CA GLU A 295 25.95 13.95 -20.18
C GLU A 295 27.29 13.23 -20.29
N CYS A 296 27.94 13.35 -21.44
CA CYS A 296 29.14 12.59 -21.77
C CYS A 296 30.31 13.52 -22.13
N TYR A 297 31.52 13.06 -21.82
CA TYR A 297 32.77 13.70 -22.18
C TYR A 297 33.74 12.60 -22.60
N GLY A 298 33.92 12.40 -23.90
CA GLY A 298 34.75 11.31 -24.40
C GLY A 298 34.19 9.91 -24.10
N SER A 299 32.85 9.74 -24.14
CA SER A 299 32.18 8.47 -23.89
C SER A 299 31.03 8.23 -24.88
N HIS A 300 30.85 6.99 -25.31
CA HIS A 300 29.84 6.52 -26.24
C HIS A 300 28.51 6.09 -25.58
N ILE A 301 27.40 6.33 -26.29
CA ILE A 301 26.18 5.53 -26.10
C ILE A 301 26.32 4.25 -26.92
N GLN A 302 26.68 4.39 -28.19
CA GLN A 302 26.90 3.29 -29.11
C GLN A 302 28.12 3.52 -30.01
N SER A 303 28.92 2.48 -30.18
CA SER A 303 30.00 2.40 -31.15
C SER A 303 29.89 1.07 -31.88
N SER A 304 29.19 1.07 -33.02
CA SER A 304 28.82 -0.16 -33.75
C SER A 304 30.02 -1.10 -33.91
N PRO A 305 29.90 -2.37 -33.49
CA PRO A 305 28.65 -3.06 -33.12
C PRO A 305 28.23 -2.97 -31.64
N ASN A 306 28.99 -2.29 -30.78
CA ASN A 306 28.82 -2.32 -29.32
C ASN A 306 27.90 -1.20 -28.81
N ILE A 307 27.03 -1.54 -27.86
CA ILE A 307 26.29 -0.58 -27.04
C ILE A 307 27.07 -0.41 -25.73
N HIS A 308 27.49 0.80 -25.41
CA HIS A 308 28.28 1.12 -24.22
C HIS A 308 27.40 1.59 -23.07
N THR A 309 26.34 2.33 -23.39
CA THR A 309 25.40 2.90 -22.42
C THR A 309 23.97 2.56 -22.82
N ALA A 310 23.19 1.99 -21.91
CA ALA A 310 21.82 1.55 -22.15
C ALA A 310 20.97 1.56 -20.87
N TRP A 311 19.66 1.66 -21.02
CA TRP A 311 18.69 1.40 -19.96
C TRP A 311 18.02 0.04 -20.16
N TYR A 312 17.41 -0.48 -19.11
CA TYR A 312 16.74 -1.78 -19.12
C TYR A 312 15.32 -1.63 -18.56
N ASP A 313 14.36 -2.26 -19.23
CA ASP A 313 12.95 -2.20 -18.84
C ASP A 313 12.63 -3.06 -17.61
N ARG A 314 11.38 -3.03 -17.17
CA ARG A 314 10.83 -3.84 -16.08
C ARG A 314 10.96 -5.36 -16.28
N HIS A 315 11.25 -5.83 -17.48
CA HIS A 315 11.48 -7.25 -17.79
C HIS A 315 12.98 -7.60 -17.86
N GLY A 316 13.86 -6.64 -17.57
CA GLY A 316 15.31 -6.80 -17.66
C GLY A 316 15.83 -6.84 -19.09
N GLN A 317 15.03 -6.42 -20.08
CA GLN A 317 15.45 -6.36 -21.47
C GLN A 317 16.18 -5.05 -21.74
N GLN A 318 17.33 -5.16 -22.42
CA GLN A 318 18.14 -4.01 -22.81
C GLN A 318 17.42 -3.19 -23.89
N SER A 319 17.41 -1.86 -23.71
CA SER A 319 16.89 -0.92 -24.69
C SER A 319 17.61 -1.00 -26.03
N THR A 320 16.86 -0.91 -27.13
CA THR A 320 17.40 -0.78 -28.49
C THR A 320 17.57 0.68 -28.92
N PHE A 321 17.23 1.65 -28.08
CA PHE A 321 17.30 3.09 -28.33
C PHE A 321 17.60 3.84 -27.03
N TRP A 322 18.17 5.04 -27.11
CA TRP A 322 18.28 5.94 -25.96
C TRP A 322 16.97 6.71 -25.74
N ALA A 323 16.72 7.21 -24.53
CA ALA A 323 15.50 7.96 -24.25
C ALA A 323 15.29 9.14 -25.24
N GLY A 324 14.04 9.34 -25.67
CA GLY A 324 13.69 10.22 -26.78
C GLY A 324 13.92 9.63 -28.20
N GLY A 325 14.64 8.52 -28.33
CA GLY A 325 14.86 7.75 -29.56
C GLY A 325 13.60 7.01 -30.07
N ASP A 326 13.69 6.45 -31.28
CA ASP A 326 12.55 5.80 -31.95
C ASP A 326 12.64 4.29 -31.74
N PRO A 327 11.72 3.64 -31.00
CA PRO A 327 11.75 2.19 -30.79
C PRO A 327 11.68 1.40 -32.10
N ASP A 328 11.06 1.96 -33.14
CA ASP A 328 10.95 1.35 -34.47
C ASP A 328 12.08 1.80 -35.42
N GLY A 329 13.00 2.63 -34.94
CA GLY A 329 14.10 3.18 -35.72
C GLY A 329 15.36 2.31 -35.73
N ALA A 330 16.47 2.93 -36.15
CA ALA A 330 17.76 2.27 -36.13
C ALA A 330 18.20 1.98 -34.68
N THR A 331 18.79 0.80 -34.44
CA THR A 331 19.31 0.42 -33.12
C THR A 331 20.34 1.44 -32.62
N GLY A 332 20.14 1.88 -31.38
CA GLY A 332 20.93 2.87 -30.64
C GLY A 332 20.68 4.30 -31.10
N ASN A 333 19.53 4.59 -31.71
CA ASN A 333 19.14 5.96 -32.00
C ASN A 333 18.82 6.76 -30.73
N CYS A 334 19.12 8.05 -30.80
CA CYS A 334 18.74 9.04 -29.79
C CYS A 334 17.74 10.05 -30.37
N ALA A 335 17.24 10.96 -29.52
CA ALA A 335 16.34 12.04 -29.95
C ALA A 335 16.90 12.83 -31.15
N CYS A 336 18.20 13.14 -31.15
CA CYS A 336 18.84 13.92 -32.23
C CYS A 336 18.80 13.26 -33.61
N ALA A 337 18.67 11.92 -33.66
CA ALA A 337 18.56 11.19 -34.93
C ALA A 337 17.20 11.38 -35.58
N LYS A 338 16.15 11.66 -34.79
CA LYS A 338 14.80 11.90 -35.30
C LYS A 338 14.67 13.27 -35.97
N ASP A 339 15.24 14.30 -35.35
CA ASP A 339 15.09 15.69 -35.80
C ASP A 339 16.28 16.20 -36.65
N GLY A 340 17.32 15.36 -36.82
CA GLY A 340 18.51 15.70 -37.59
C GLY A 340 19.44 16.70 -36.89
N SER A 341 19.31 16.84 -35.57
CA SER A 341 20.10 17.78 -34.77
C SER A 341 21.41 17.21 -34.22
N CYS A 342 21.74 15.94 -34.53
CA CYS A 342 22.97 15.32 -34.02
C CYS A 342 24.21 16.12 -34.39
N ALA A 343 25.08 16.34 -33.42
CA ALA A 343 26.28 17.15 -33.60
C ALA A 343 27.24 16.60 -34.67
N ASN A 344 27.21 15.28 -34.91
CA ASN A 344 27.83 14.65 -36.05
C ASN A 344 26.74 13.97 -36.89
N ALA A 345 26.54 14.45 -38.12
CA ALA A 345 25.49 13.95 -39.03
C ALA A 345 25.68 12.48 -39.44
N ASN A 346 26.84 11.87 -39.18
CA ASN A 346 27.11 10.45 -39.43
C ASN A 346 26.87 9.57 -38.19
N LYS A 347 26.32 10.12 -37.10
CA LYS A 347 26.07 9.43 -35.84
C LYS A 347 24.58 9.51 -35.47
N HIS A 348 24.14 8.61 -34.59
CA HIS A 348 22.74 8.53 -34.17
C HIS A 348 22.48 9.15 -32.78
N CYS A 349 23.54 9.55 -32.09
CA CYS A 349 23.52 10.23 -30.80
C CYS A 349 24.59 11.32 -30.77
N ASN A 350 24.40 12.35 -29.95
CA ASN A 350 25.41 13.38 -29.75
C ASN A 350 26.68 12.79 -29.12
N CYS A 351 26.53 11.99 -28.07
CA CYS A 351 27.61 11.35 -27.34
C CYS A 351 28.49 10.44 -28.20
N ASP A 352 27.94 9.88 -29.27
CA ASP A 352 28.68 9.01 -30.19
C ASP A 352 29.73 9.74 -31.04
N SER A 353 29.81 11.07 -30.94
CA SER A 353 30.90 11.85 -31.51
C SER A 353 32.25 11.55 -30.83
N ASN A 354 32.23 11.20 -29.54
CA ASN A 354 33.40 10.85 -28.71
C ASN A 354 34.65 11.70 -29.00
N ASP A 355 34.53 13.01 -28.82
CA ASP A 355 35.53 14.00 -29.24
C ASP A 355 36.05 14.89 -28.10
N PHE A 356 35.95 14.42 -26.86
CA PHE A 356 36.37 15.14 -25.64
C PHE A 356 35.73 16.54 -25.53
N VAL A 357 34.48 16.66 -25.98
CA VAL A 357 33.61 17.81 -25.78
C VAL A 357 32.41 17.34 -24.96
N TRP A 358 31.92 18.19 -24.06
CA TRP A 358 30.69 17.89 -23.33
C TRP A 358 29.51 17.82 -24.29
N ARG A 359 28.81 16.69 -24.29
CA ARG A 359 27.64 16.42 -25.11
C ARG A 359 26.52 15.84 -24.25
N LEU A 360 25.33 15.82 -24.84
CA LEU A 360 24.09 15.49 -24.15
C LEU A 360 23.17 14.71 -25.08
N ASP A 361 22.66 13.60 -24.60
CA ASP A 361 21.49 12.91 -25.15
C ASP A 361 20.46 12.69 -24.04
N GLU A 362 19.23 13.11 -24.29
CA GLU A 362 18.15 13.09 -23.31
C GLU A 362 16.80 12.90 -24.00
N GLY A 363 15.81 12.49 -23.22
CA GLY A 363 14.43 12.47 -23.66
C GLY A 363 13.54 11.60 -22.79
N ASP A 364 12.28 11.50 -23.21
CA ASP A 364 11.29 10.66 -22.55
C ASP A 364 11.18 9.29 -23.22
N ILE A 365 11.00 8.26 -22.40
CA ILE A 365 10.44 6.97 -22.77
C ILE A 365 8.93 7.07 -22.51
N THR A 366 8.13 6.87 -23.56
CA THR A 366 6.67 7.10 -23.51
C THR A 366 5.86 5.82 -23.69
N GLN A 367 6.52 4.70 -23.99
CA GLN A 367 5.89 3.40 -24.23
C GLN A 367 5.74 2.68 -22.89
N SER A 368 4.49 2.41 -22.48
CA SER A 368 4.16 1.71 -21.23
C SER A 368 4.89 0.38 -21.08
N ASP A 369 5.05 -0.36 -22.18
CA ASP A 369 5.66 -1.70 -22.19
C ASP A 369 7.12 -1.70 -21.69
N TYR A 370 7.81 -0.56 -21.77
CA TYR A 370 9.18 -0.41 -21.26
C TYR A 370 9.25 0.13 -19.82
N LEU A 371 8.15 0.69 -19.31
CA LEU A 371 8.12 1.40 -18.04
C LEU A 371 7.66 0.50 -16.88
N PRO A 372 8.20 0.68 -15.67
CA PRO A 372 9.31 1.57 -15.34
C PRO A 372 10.65 1.02 -15.81
N VAL A 373 11.61 1.90 -16.10
CA VAL A 373 13.01 1.53 -16.24
C VAL A 373 13.51 1.01 -14.91
N THR A 374 14.21 -0.12 -14.89
CA THR A 374 14.68 -0.74 -13.63
C THR A 374 16.19 -0.68 -13.47
N MET A 375 16.94 -0.45 -14.55
CA MET A 375 18.39 -0.43 -14.50
C MET A 375 18.98 0.44 -15.60
N VAL A 376 20.12 1.07 -15.32
CA VAL A 376 20.95 1.79 -16.29
C VAL A 376 22.37 1.25 -16.23
N LYS A 377 22.98 1.03 -17.39
CA LYS A 377 24.40 0.64 -17.51
C LYS A 377 25.16 1.62 -18.37
N VAL A 378 26.40 1.87 -17.99
CA VAL A 378 27.31 2.83 -18.64
C VAL A 378 28.67 2.15 -18.84
N GLY A 379 29.36 2.51 -19.91
CA GLY A 379 30.74 2.09 -20.22
C GLY A 379 31.48 3.22 -20.92
N ASP A 380 32.69 2.98 -21.42
CA ASP A 380 33.51 4.00 -22.12
C ASP A 380 33.83 5.25 -21.27
N THR A 381 33.93 5.07 -19.95
CA THR A 381 34.25 6.16 -19.00
C THR A 381 35.57 5.92 -18.26
N GLY A 382 36.47 5.12 -18.83
CA GLY A 382 37.69 4.68 -18.18
C GLY A 382 38.94 5.53 -18.43
N GLU A 383 38.91 6.41 -19.43
CA GLU A 383 40.06 7.24 -19.86
C GLU A 383 40.20 8.58 -19.12
#